data_AF-A0AAU6G5K2-F1
#
_entry.id   AF-A0AAU6G5K2-F1
#
_cell.length_a   1.000
_cell.length_b   1.000
_cell.length_c   1.000
_cell.angle_alpha   90.00
_cell.angle_beta   90.00
_cell.angle_gamma   90.00
#
_symmetry.space_group_name_H-M   'P 1'
#
loop_
_entity.id
_entity.type
_entity.pdbx_description
1 polymer ?
#
loop_
_entity_poly.entity_id
_entity_poly.type
_entity_poly.pdbx_seq_one_letter_code
_entity_poly.pdbx_strand_id
1 'polypeptide(L)'
;MTHPPQGSTAPPRPTAGATVPAVPPQSGSPAPPGRPPVTGPDAMPARRTAWAEGVDRLRAAATTEPGRLRIIGAVLALLVVAFGAVTAWQTTERSAAADDVLHSSQPLSAGAADIYRSLADANTAASSGFLAGGQETAASRDRYEKDIRTAAQGLITAAASSDPGSPSAHTITRLNQLLPEYKGLVERARANNRLGYPLGGAYLRYANEKMQGEMLPAAKDLYERENTRLSADYADAKPYPWAAIGLGVLVLAGLAWAQHRQYRHTNRVLNQGMVAATAASTVVLLWLVVGHTVARAELNASYDHGVRSLNVLHDARIASLNARGNENLTLVSRGAETKEVSPTEVVDRYDYDFQQDMKTLTKGLALAADLADDKAGETPVTAATGNMKVWKARHLDARKADDDGNYQGALDKVIGAKGATGECFDGVDSNLALALTHEESEFKRAAGDGLGAMTGLPAGAAALAVLAAAGALLGIGRRLSEYR
;
A
#
# COMPACT_ATOMS: atom_id res chain seq x y z
N MET A 1 20.95 41.07 -15.27
CA MET A 1 20.14 40.67 -16.45
C MET A 1 18.85 40.07 -15.93
N THR A 2 17.75 40.60 -16.44
CA THR A 2 16.37 40.55 -15.95
C THR A 2 15.53 39.57 -16.76
N HIS A 3 14.75 38.67 -16.13
CA HIS A 3 13.52 38.11 -16.70
C HIS A 3 12.52 37.65 -15.60
N PRO A 4 11.21 37.93 -15.72
CA PRO A 4 10.14 37.55 -14.78
C PRO A 4 9.26 36.36 -15.26
N PRO A 5 8.33 35.83 -14.44
CA PRO A 5 7.47 34.69 -14.78
C PRO A 5 6.14 35.06 -15.47
N GLN A 6 5.57 34.10 -16.20
CA GLN A 6 4.35 34.19 -17.02
C GLN A 6 3.06 33.99 -16.20
N GLY A 7 2.04 34.79 -16.53
CA GLY A 7 0.70 34.80 -15.93
C GLY A 7 -0.38 34.15 -16.81
N SER A 8 -1.46 33.76 -16.12
CA SER A 8 -2.64 33.03 -16.58
C SER A 8 -3.59 33.86 -17.48
N THR A 9 -4.31 33.21 -18.39
CA THR A 9 -5.25 33.84 -19.35
C THR A 9 -6.71 33.45 -19.06
N ALA A 10 -7.61 34.45 -19.18
CA ALA A 10 -9.06 34.30 -19.29
C ALA A 10 -9.56 35.18 -20.47
N PRO A 11 -10.58 34.78 -21.26
CA PRO A 11 -11.10 35.60 -22.36
C PRO A 11 -12.44 36.34 -22.07
N PRO A 12 -12.81 37.37 -22.87
CA PRO A 12 -13.77 38.41 -22.50
C PRO A 12 -15.14 38.39 -23.25
N ARG A 13 -16.08 39.21 -22.73
CA ARG A 13 -17.38 39.62 -23.31
C ARG A 13 -17.25 40.55 -24.53
N PRO A 14 -18.31 40.67 -25.37
CA PRO A 14 -18.53 41.86 -26.21
C PRO A 14 -19.82 42.66 -25.87
N THR A 15 -19.71 43.98 -26.01
CA THR A 15 -20.77 45.00 -25.91
C THR A 15 -21.07 45.65 -27.26
N ALA A 16 -22.37 45.88 -27.52
CA ALA A 16 -23.06 46.99 -28.20
C ALA A 16 -22.46 47.74 -29.42
N GLY A 17 -23.29 47.86 -30.47
CA GLY A 17 -23.79 49.17 -30.96
C GLY A 17 -23.27 49.70 -32.31
N ALA A 18 -24.16 49.79 -33.32
CA ALA A 18 -24.10 50.80 -34.38
C ALA A 18 -25.49 51.02 -35.04
N THR A 19 -25.88 52.29 -35.16
CA THR A 19 -27.13 52.87 -35.72
C THR A 19 -26.87 53.53 -37.07
N VAL A 20 -27.83 53.50 -38.03
CA VAL A 20 -28.11 54.52 -39.10
C VAL A 20 -29.36 54.11 -39.94
N PRO A 21 -30.01 54.97 -40.78
CA PRO A 21 -31.13 55.86 -40.40
C PRO A 21 -32.39 55.74 -41.30
N ALA A 22 -33.40 56.57 -41.00
CA ALA A 22 -34.77 56.59 -41.56
C ALA A 22 -34.92 57.13 -43.00
N VAL A 23 -35.99 56.68 -43.69
CA VAL A 23 -36.49 57.13 -45.01
C VAL A 23 -38.03 57.36 -44.90
N PRO A 24 -38.63 58.35 -45.60
CA PRO A 24 -39.90 59.00 -45.23
C PRO A 24 -41.19 58.35 -45.82
N PRO A 25 -42.40 58.82 -45.42
CA PRO A 25 -43.66 58.14 -45.68
C PRO A 25 -44.32 58.55 -47.02
N GLN A 26 -45.05 57.62 -47.63
CA GLN A 26 -46.02 57.89 -48.68
C GLN A 26 -47.35 57.20 -48.40
N SER A 27 -48.42 57.90 -48.76
CA SER A 27 -49.80 57.76 -48.34
C SER A 27 -50.68 56.95 -49.29
N GLY A 28 -51.55 56.12 -48.71
CA GLY A 28 -52.96 55.99 -49.10
C GLY A 28 -53.34 54.99 -50.21
N SER A 29 -54.19 54.01 -49.86
CA SER A 29 -55.52 53.82 -50.48
C SER A 29 -56.27 52.59 -49.90
N PRO A 30 -57.62 52.54 -50.01
CA PRO A 30 -58.50 51.90 -49.03
C PRO A 30 -58.96 50.48 -49.40
N ALA A 31 -59.55 49.81 -48.40
CA ALA A 31 -60.06 48.44 -48.44
C ALA A 31 -61.13 48.16 -49.52
N PRO A 32 -61.17 46.93 -50.07
CA PRO A 32 -62.36 46.34 -50.65
C PRO A 32 -63.02 45.27 -49.73
N PRO A 33 -64.32 44.97 -49.92
CA PRO A 33 -65.15 44.21 -48.98
C PRO A 33 -65.09 42.69 -49.23
N GLY A 34 -65.49 41.93 -48.20
CA GLY A 34 -65.26 40.49 -48.06
C GLY A 34 -65.95 39.52 -49.03
N ARG A 35 -65.47 38.26 -48.97
CA ARG A 35 -66.15 37.01 -49.37
C ARG A 35 -65.50 35.80 -48.66
N PRO A 36 -66.17 34.62 -48.58
CA PRO A 36 -66.24 33.75 -47.40
C PRO A 36 -65.17 32.64 -47.37
N PRO A 37 -65.08 31.85 -46.29
CA PRO A 37 -63.98 30.91 -46.08
C PRO A 37 -64.05 29.69 -47.01
N VAL A 38 -62.90 29.37 -47.61
CA VAL A 38 -62.64 28.12 -48.32
C VAL A 38 -62.03 27.13 -47.33
N THR A 39 -62.62 25.94 -47.23
CA THR A 39 -62.19 24.84 -46.37
C THR A 39 -61.09 24.00 -47.01
N GLY A 40 -60.06 23.69 -46.21
CA GLY A 40 -59.15 22.53 -46.35
C GLY A 40 -57.66 22.84 -46.16
N PRO A 41 -56.79 21.88 -45.77
CA PRO A 41 -57.00 20.64 -45.02
C PRO A 41 -56.22 20.62 -43.67
N ASP A 42 -56.52 19.61 -42.85
CA ASP A 42 -56.03 19.37 -41.49
C ASP A 42 -54.55 19.69 -41.23
N ALA A 43 -54.32 20.53 -40.22
CA ALA A 43 -53.02 20.67 -39.57
C ALA A 43 -52.65 19.35 -38.88
N MET A 44 -51.65 18.65 -39.41
CA MET A 44 -51.04 17.51 -38.72
C MET A 44 -50.55 17.95 -37.33
N PRO A 45 -50.85 17.21 -36.24
CA PRO A 45 -50.39 17.60 -34.92
C PRO A 45 -48.86 17.56 -34.85
N ALA A 46 -48.28 18.57 -34.19
CA ALA A 46 -46.85 18.66 -33.94
C ALA A 46 -46.33 17.36 -33.29
N ARG A 47 -45.33 16.72 -33.91
CA ARG A 47 -44.68 15.53 -33.35
C ARG A 47 -44.05 15.89 -32.01
N ARG A 48 -44.60 15.34 -30.93
CA ARG A 48 -44.02 15.44 -29.59
C ARG A 48 -42.73 14.62 -29.55
N THR A 49 -41.79 15.04 -28.71
CA THR A 49 -40.53 14.31 -28.52
C THR A 49 -40.81 12.93 -27.92
N ALA A 50 -40.06 11.91 -28.35
CA ALA A 50 -40.22 10.52 -27.89
C ALA A 50 -40.13 10.39 -26.35
N TRP A 51 -39.46 11.35 -25.70
CA TRP A 51 -39.35 11.43 -24.25
C TRP A 51 -40.68 11.85 -23.59
N ALA A 52 -41.37 12.85 -24.13
CA ALA A 52 -42.68 13.30 -23.64
C ALA A 52 -43.76 12.23 -23.84
N GLU A 53 -43.77 11.55 -24.98
CA GLU A 53 -44.66 10.40 -25.23
C GLU A 53 -44.35 9.20 -24.33
N GLY A 54 -43.08 8.97 -24.00
CA GLY A 54 -42.66 7.94 -23.04
C GLY A 54 -43.18 8.21 -21.63
N VAL A 55 -43.10 9.45 -21.16
CA VAL A 55 -43.61 9.88 -19.84
C VAL A 55 -45.13 9.78 -19.76
N ASP A 56 -45.85 10.19 -20.82
CA ASP A 56 -47.32 10.10 -20.86
C ASP A 56 -47.81 8.65 -20.96
N ARG A 57 -47.11 7.77 -21.69
CA ARG A 57 -47.41 6.32 -21.71
C ARG A 57 -47.15 5.65 -20.36
N LEU A 58 -46.09 6.04 -19.65
CA LEU A 58 -45.84 5.58 -18.27
C LEU A 58 -46.96 6.03 -17.32
N ARG A 59 -47.42 7.28 -17.47
CA ARG A 59 -48.49 7.86 -16.64
C ARG A 59 -49.86 7.23 -16.93
N ALA A 60 -50.17 6.92 -18.19
CA ALA A 60 -51.39 6.20 -18.60
C ALA A 60 -51.34 4.70 -18.26
N ALA A 61 -50.15 4.08 -18.25
CA ALA A 61 -50.01 2.70 -17.78
C ALA A 61 -50.20 2.60 -16.25
N ALA A 62 -49.83 3.62 -15.48
CA ALA A 62 -49.97 3.64 -14.02
C ALA A 62 -51.43 3.59 -13.50
N THR A 63 -52.42 3.86 -14.36
CA THR A 63 -53.84 3.83 -14.02
C THR A 63 -54.51 2.48 -14.27
N THR A 64 -53.85 1.52 -14.94
CA THR A 64 -54.36 0.16 -15.20
C THR A 64 -53.60 -0.89 -14.38
N GLU A 65 -54.28 -1.92 -13.87
CA GLU A 65 -53.62 -3.01 -13.11
C GLU A 65 -52.44 -3.68 -13.85
N PRO A 66 -52.53 -3.96 -15.17
CA PRO A 66 -51.41 -4.52 -15.93
C PRO A 66 -50.22 -3.56 -16.04
N GLY A 67 -50.46 -2.25 -16.14
CA GLY A 67 -49.39 -1.27 -16.23
C GLY A 67 -48.67 -1.03 -14.90
N ARG A 68 -49.40 -1.10 -13.77
CA ARG A 68 -48.80 -1.07 -12.42
C ARG A 68 -47.84 -2.24 -12.18
N LEU A 69 -48.19 -3.45 -12.62
CA LEU A 69 -47.32 -4.62 -12.51
C LEU A 69 -46.04 -4.49 -13.35
N ARG A 70 -46.13 -3.86 -14.54
CA ARG A 70 -44.95 -3.58 -15.37
C ARG A 70 -44.00 -2.58 -14.71
N ILE A 71 -44.53 -1.53 -14.08
CA ILE A 71 -43.70 -0.53 -13.39
C ILE A 71 -42.99 -1.16 -12.19
N ILE A 72 -43.71 -1.90 -11.34
CA ILE A 72 -43.10 -2.60 -10.19
C ILE A 72 -42.01 -3.56 -10.66
N GLY A 73 -42.30 -4.34 -11.70
CA GLY A 73 -41.33 -5.26 -12.28
C GLY A 73 -40.09 -4.58 -12.84
N ALA A 74 -40.26 -3.47 -13.56
CA ALA A 74 -39.14 -2.67 -14.08
C ALA A 74 -38.29 -2.05 -12.96
N VAL A 75 -38.93 -1.53 -11.90
CA VAL A 75 -38.23 -0.98 -10.73
C VAL A 75 -37.45 -2.07 -10.01
N LEU A 76 -38.02 -3.25 -9.79
CA LEU A 76 -37.32 -4.37 -9.16
C LEU A 76 -36.14 -4.85 -10.01
N ALA A 77 -36.33 -4.97 -11.33
CA ALA A 77 -35.24 -5.32 -12.25
C ALA A 77 -34.11 -4.28 -12.19
N LEU A 78 -34.44 -2.98 -12.19
CA LEU A 78 -33.46 -1.91 -12.04
C LEU A 78 -32.72 -1.99 -10.70
N LEU A 79 -33.43 -2.25 -9.60
CA LEU A 79 -32.82 -2.39 -8.27
C LEU A 79 -31.85 -3.60 -8.20
N VAL A 80 -32.23 -4.74 -8.79
CA VAL A 80 -31.37 -5.94 -8.86
C VAL A 80 -30.12 -5.66 -9.69
N VAL A 81 -30.26 -4.99 -10.84
CA VAL A 81 -29.11 -4.60 -11.68
C VAL A 81 -28.21 -3.62 -10.93
N ALA A 82 -28.78 -2.63 -10.26
CA ALA A 82 -28.04 -1.67 -9.46
C ALA A 82 -27.28 -2.36 -8.30
N PHE A 83 -27.94 -3.31 -7.61
CA PHE A 83 -27.30 -4.11 -6.57
C PHE A 83 -26.11 -4.90 -7.11
N GLY A 84 -26.28 -5.58 -8.24
CA GLY A 84 -25.20 -6.30 -8.92
C GLY A 84 -24.03 -5.40 -9.30
N ALA A 85 -24.31 -4.26 -9.92
CA ALA A 85 -23.29 -3.31 -10.36
C ALA A 85 -22.51 -2.68 -9.19
N VAL A 86 -23.21 -2.24 -8.14
CA VAL A 86 -22.58 -1.67 -6.94
C VAL A 86 -21.76 -2.74 -6.19
N THR A 87 -22.28 -3.97 -6.09
CA THR A 87 -21.55 -5.09 -5.47
C THR A 87 -20.28 -5.41 -6.25
N ALA A 88 -20.37 -5.51 -7.58
CA ALA A 88 -19.21 -5.76 -8.42
C ALA A 88 -18.17 -4.63 -8.27
N TRP A 89 -18.58 -3.37 -8.36
CA TRP A 89 -17.67 -2.22 -8.21
C TRP A 89 -16.98 -2.20 -6.83
N GLN A 90 -17.75 -2.25 -5.74
CA GLN A 90 -17.17 -2.18 -4.39
C GLN A 90 -16.27 -3.38 -4.07
N THR A 91 -16.60 -4.57 -4.58
CA THR A 91 -15.78 -5.75 -4.34
C THR A 91 -14.51 -5.74 -5.21
N THR A 92 -14.59 -5.27 -6.46
CA THR A 92 -13.41 -5.13 -7.33
C THR A 92 -12.37 -4.19 -6.70
N GLU A 93 -12.78 -3.03 -6.21
CA GLU A 93 -11.85 -2.09 -5.54
C GLU A 93 -11.16 -2.73 -4.34
N ARG A 94 -11.92 -3.44 -3.49
CA ARG A 94 -11.38 -4.11 -2.31
C ARG A 94 -10.46 -5.28 -2.67
N SER A 95 -10.82 -6.05 -3.68
CA SER A 95 -9.97 -7.14 -4.16
C SER A 95 -8.67 -6.63 -4.78
N ALA A 96 -8.72 -5.50 -5.50
CA ALA A 96 -7.52 -4.87 -6.05
C ALA A 96 -6.61 -4.34 -4.92
N ALA A 97 -7.18 -3.67 -3.92
CA ALA A 97 -6.41 -3.22 -2.76
C ALA A 97 -5.80 -4.39 -1.96
N ALA A 98 -6.54 -5.49 -1.78
CA ALA A 98 -6.02 -6.70 -1.13
C ALA A 98 -4.92 -7.39 -1.96
N ASP A 99 -5.04 -7.37 -3.29
CA ASP A 99 -4.02 -7.86 -4.22
C ASP A 99 -2.75 -7.00 -4.16
N ASP A 100 -2.91 -5.67 -4.11
CA ASP A 100 -1.81 -4.73 -3.95
C ASP A 100 -1.07 -4.95 -2.62
N VAL A 101 -1.78 -5.21 -1.52
CA VAL A 101 -1.16 -5.57 -0.23
C VAL A 101 -0.23 -6.78 -0.38
N LEU A 102 -0.68 -7.85 -1.04
CA LEU A 102 0.05 -9.11 -1.15
C LEU A 102 1.18 -9.08 -2.18
N HIS A 103 0.94 -8.48 -3.35
CA HIS A 103 1.82 -8.60 -4.51
C HIS A 103 2.64 -7.34 -4.82
N SER A 104 2.32 -6.21 -4.19
CA SER A 104 2.98 -4.92 -4.46
C SER A 104 3.51 -4.28 -3.17
N SER A 105 2.63 -3.74 -2.32
CA SER A 105 3.02 -2.84 -1.25
C SER A 105 3.77 -3.52 -0.11
N GLN A 106 3.41 -4.76 0.28
CA GLN A 106 4.21 -5.48 1.28
C GLN A 106 5.58 -5.90 0.74
N PRO A 107 5.70 -6.53 -0.45
CA PRO A 107 6.99 -6.84 -1.03
C PRO A 107 7.88 -5.60 -1.23
N LEU A 108 7.31 -4.44 -1.57
CA LEU A 108 8.05 -3.19 -1.69
C LEU A 108 8.55 -2.67 -0.35
N SER A 109 7.72 -2.72 0.69
CA SER A 109 8.13 -2.36 2.06
C SER A 109 9.26 -3.27 2.56
N ALA A 110 9.12 -4.59 2.40
CA ALA A 110 10.15 -5.55 2.76
C ALA A 110 11.44 -5.35 1.96
N GLY A 111 11.32 -5.12 0.64
CA GLY A 111 12.45 -4.81 -0.23
C GLY A 111 13.19 -3.52 0.16
N ALA A 112 12.46 -2.49 0.59
CA ALA A 112 13.06 -1.25 1.10
C ALA A 112 13.84 -1.49 2.40
N ALA A 113 13.29 -2.28 3.33
CA ALA A 113 14.01 -2.70 4.53
C ALA A 113 15.27 -3.52 4.21
N ASP A 114 15.21 -4.38 3.20
CA ASP A 114 16.35 -5.18 2.73
C ASP A 114 17.46 -4.33 2.08
N ILE A 115 17.11 -3.25 1.38
CA ILE A 115 18.09 -2.28 0.88
C ILE A 115 18.84 -1.65 2.06
N TYR A 116 18.11 -1.12 3.05
CA TYR A 116 18.74 -0.55 4.25
C TYR A 116 19.69 -1.57 4.90
N ARG A 117 19.17 -2.78 5.14
CA ARG A 117 19.91 -3.87 5.78
C ARG A 117 21.20 -4.18 5.04
N SER A 118 21.12 -4.35 3.73
CA SER A 118 22.28 -4.71 2.89
C SER A 118 23.31 -3.58 2.88
N LEU A 119 22.89 -2.31 2.86
CA LEU A 119 23.80 -1.18 2.98
C LEU A 119 24.50 -1.14 4.34
N ALA A 120 23.77 -1.36 5.42
CA ALA A 120 24.31 -1.35 6.77
C ALA A 120 25.25 -2.54 7.04
N ASP A 121 24.92 -3.75 6.55
CA ASP A 121 25.77 -4.93 6.67
C ASP A 121 27.05 -4.78 5.84
N ALA A 122 26.95 -4.22 4.63
CA ALA A 122 28.12 -3.88 3.83
C ALA A 122 29.06 -2.92 4.58
N ASN A 123 28.52 -1.91 5.28
CA ASN A 123 29.34 -0.97 6.05
C ASN A 123 29.99 -1.61 7.29
N THR A 124 29.27 -2.52 7.94
CA THR A 124 29.80 -3.34 9.02
C THR A 124 30.94 -4.25 8.54
N ALA A 125 30.75 -4.93 7.40
CA ALA A 125 31.75 -5.80 6.81
C ALA A 125 32.99 -5.01 6.35
N ALA A 126 32.81 -3.82 5.76
CA ALA A 126 33.90 -2.93 5.37
C ALA A 126 34.73 -2.48 6.59
N SER A 127 34.08 -2.05 7.66
CA SER A 127 34.75 -1.62 8.90
C SER A 127 35.47 -2.78 9.60
N SER A 128 34.85 -3.96 9.67
CA SER A 128 35.47 -5.16 10.26
C SER A 128 36.69 -5.61 9.44
N GLY A 129 36.57 -5.63 8.11
CA GLY A 129 37.68 -5.95 7.21
C GLY A 129 38.83 -4.93 7.28
N PHE A 130 38.50 -3.66 7.49
CA PHE A 130 39.51 -2.63 7.74
C PHE A 130 40.24 -2.83 9.06
N LEU A 131 39.53 -3.13 10.14
CA LEU A 131 40.12 -3.44 11.45
C LEU A 131 41.05 -4.66 11.40
N ALA A 132 40.74 -5.65 10.56
CA ALA A 132 41.61 -6.80 10.32
C ALA A 132 42.90 -6.46 9.54
N GLY A 133 42.98 -5.29 8.90
CA GLY A 133 44.19 -4.86 8.21
C GLY A 133 44.61 -5.80 7.07
N GLY A 134 45.90 -6.15 7.03
CA GLY A 134 46.44 -7.13 6.09
C GLY A 134 45.94 -8.57 6.29
N GLN A 135 45.15 -8.83 7.33
CA GLN A 135 44.60 -10.15 7.67
C GLN A 135 43.12 -10.30 7.23
N GLU A 136 42.57 -9.34 6.48
CA GLU A 136 41.23 -9.45 5.91
C GLU A 136 41.05 -10.75 5.11
N THR A 137 40.07 -11.56 5.50
CA THR A 137 39.78 -12.85 4.86
C THR A 137 38.98 -12.68 3.57
N ALA A 138 39.10 -13.66 2.66
CA ALA A 138 38.27 -13.70 1.45
C ALA A 138 36.77 -13.72 1.79
N ALA A 139 36.38 -14.48 2.81
CA ALA A 139 35.00 -14.55 3.27
C ALA A 139 34.43 -13.19 3.72
N SER A 140 35.23 -12.39 4.46
CA SER A 140 34.83 -11.03 4.85
C SER A 140 34.61 -10.13 3.64
N ARG A 141 35.45 -10.27 2.61
CA ARG A 141 35.33 -9.50 1.37
C ARG A 141 34.13 -9.94 0.54
N ASP A 142 33.87 -11.23 0.46
CA ASP A 142 32.73 -11.78 -0.26
C ASP A 142 31.40 -11.35 0.38
N ARG A 143 31.34 -11.26 1.72
CA ARG A 143 30.19 -10.70 2.43
C ARG A 143 29.91 -9.25 2.00
N TYR A 144 30.92 -8.38 2.09
CA TYR A 144 30.81 -6.99 1.63
C TYR A 144 30.31 -6.87 0.18
N GLU A 145 30.92 -7.61 -0.75
CA GLU A 145 30.54 -7.55 -2.17
C GLU A 145 29.14 -8.12 -2.43
N LYS A 146 28.73 -9.16 -1.68
CA LYS A 146 27.38 -9.69 -1.72
C LYS A 146 26.36 -8.66 -1.27
N ASP A 147 26.62 -7.95 -0.18
CA ASP A 147 25.70 -6.98 0.38
C ASP A 147 25.55 -5.76 -0.54
N ILE A 148 26.65 -5.27 -1.13
CA ILE A 148 26.60 -4.21 -2.16
C ILE A 148 25.78 -4.64 -3.37
N ARG A 149 25.97 -5.88 -3.85
CA ARG A 149 25.20 -6.42 -4.98
C ARG A 149 23.72 -6.55 -4.63
N THR A 150 23.41 -7.02 -3.42
CA THR A 150 22.04 -7.18 -2.93
C THR A 150 21.34 -5.83 -2.80
N ALA A 151 22.01 -4.82 -2.24
CA ALA A 151 21.50 -3.45 -2.18
C ALA A 151 21.24 -2.88 -3.59
N ALA A 152 22.17 -3.06 -4.53
CA ALA A 152 22.00 -2.60 -5.91
C ALA A 152 20.82 -3.29 -6.62
N GLN A 153 20.64 -4.60 -6.44
CA GLN A 153 19.51 -5.35 -6.97
C GLN A 153 18.18 -4.90 -6.36
N GLY A 154 18.16 -4.65 -5.05
CA GLY A 154 17.01 -4.08 -4.36
C GLY A 154 16.64 -2.71 -4.93
N LEU A 155 17.62 -1.82 -5.13
CA LEU A 155 17.39 -0.49 -5.72
C LEU A 155 16.84 -0.57 -7.15
N ILE A 156 17.29 -1.54 -7.97
CA ILE A 156 16.74 -1.78 -9.31
C ILE A 156 15.27 -2.23 -9.23
N THR A 157 14.97 -3.16 -8.34
CA THR A 157 13.60 -3.68 -8.16
C THR A 157 12.65 -2.60 -7.65
N ALA A 158 13.09 -1.81 -6.68
CA ALA A 158 12.35 -0.68 -6.15
C ALA A 158 12.12 0.39 -7.24
N ALA A 159 13.14 0.69 -8.07
CA ALA A 159 13.00 1.64 -9.17
C ALA A 159 11.98 1.18 -10.21
N ALA A 160 11.97 -0.12 -10.55
CA ALA A 160 11.03 -0.69 -11.52
C ALA A 160 9.58 -0.67 -11.05
N SER A 161 9.37 -0.59 -9.73
CA SER A 161 8.05 -0.64 -9.10
C SER A 161 7.57 0.71 -8.56
N SER A 162 8.40 1.75 -8.67
CA SER A 162 8.09 3.10 -8.24
C SER A 162 7.51 3.93 -9.37
N ASP A 163 6.50 4.76 -9.07
CA ASP A 163 5.95 5.68 -10.06
C ASP A 163 7.00 6.74 -10.47
N PRO A 164 7.13 7.07 -11.77
CA PRO A 164 8.04 8.09 -12.25
C PRO A 164 7.78 9.45 -11.57
N GLY A 165 8.84 10.06 -11.02
CA GLY A 165 8.76 11.35 -10.32
C GLY A 165 8.16 11.27 -8.91
N SER A 166 7.85 10.07 -8.41
CA SER A 166 7.45 9.89 -7.01
C SER A 166 8.59 10.24 -6.05
N PRO A 167 8.27 10.62 -4.81
CA PRO A 167 9.28 10.80 -3.76
C PRO A 167 10.17 9.55 -3.57
N SER A 168 9.61 8.33 -3.65
CA SER A 168 10.39 7.08 -3.60
C SER A 168 11.39 6.98 -4.75
N ALA A 169 10.99 7.31 -5.99
CA ALA A 169 11.88 7.31 -7.14
C ALA A 169 13.06 8.31 -6.98
N HIS A 170 12.82 9.47 -6.37
CA HIS A 170 13.88 10.43 -6.03
C HIS A 170 14.87 9.86 -5.00
N THR A 171 14.37 9.23 -3.93
CA THR A 171 15.19 8.60 -2.90
C THR A 171 16.03 7.45 -3.49
N ILE A 172 15.43 6.59 -4.32
CA ILE A 172 16.14 5.50 -5.01
C ILE A 172 17.22 6.05 -5.96
N THR A 173 16.92 7.12 -6.70
CA THR A 173 17.90 7.79 -7.57
C THR A 173 19.10 8.31 -6.76
N ARG A 174 18.84 8.93 -5.59
CA ARG A 174 19.90 9.41 -4.70
C ARG A 174 20.77 8.26 -4.19
N LEU A 175 20.18 7.15 -3.75
CA LEU A 175 20.91 5.96 -3.30
C LEU A 175 21.77 5.36 -4.42
N ASN A 176 21.25 5.27 -5.64
CA ASN A 176 22.00 4.80 -6.81
C ASN A 176 23.22 5.68 -7.15
N GLN A 177 23.17 6.98 -6.87
CA GLN A 177 24.31 7.89 -7.03
C GLN A 177 25.35 7.72 -5.91
N LEU A 178 24.89 7.55 -4.67
CA LEU A 178 25.77 7.44 -3.50
C LEU A 178 26.50 6.10 -3.41
N LEU A 179 25.88 5.01 -3.84
CA LEU A 179 26.44 3.66 -3.75
C LEU A 179 27.83 3.50 -4.41
N PRO A 180 28.06 3.94 -5.67
CA PRO A 180 29.39 3.87 -6.27
C PRO A 180 30.41 4.79 -5.59
N GLU A 181 30.00 5.97 -5.10
CA GLU A 181 30.89 6.85 -4.34
C GLU A 181 31.36 6.18 -3.05
N TYR A 182 30.43 5.62 -2.28
CA TYR A 182 30.71 4.86 -1.07
C TYR A 182 31.66 3.69 -1.35
N LYS A 183 31.37 2.87 -2.38
CA LYS A 183 32.24 1.76 -2.78
C LYS A 183 33.66 2.24 -3.11
N GLY A 184 33.77 3.34 -3.86
CA GLY A 184 35.07 3.93 -4.20
C GLY A 184 35.89 4.36 -2.97
N LEU A 185 35.23 4.90 -1.94
CA LEU A 185 35.88 5.29 -0.69
C LEU A 185 36.36 4.08 0.12
N VAL A 186 35.53 3.03 0.23
CA VAL A 186 35.89 1.78 0.93
C VAL A 186 37.10 1.13 0.27
N GLU A 187 37.13 1.02 -1.05
CA GLU A 187 38.29 0.40 -1.73
C GLU A 187 39.57 1.24 -1.58
N ARG A 188 39.48 2.58 -1.58
CA ARG A 188 40.63 3.46 -1.26
C ARG A 188 41.10 3.26 0.17
N ALA A 189 40.18 3.16 1.12
CA ALA A 189 40.50 2.89 2.52
C ALA A 189 41.25 1.56 2.65
N ARG A 190 40.71 0.49 2.06
CA ARG A 190 41.29 -0.86 2.08
C ARG A 190 42.68 -0.90 1.43
N ALA A 191 42.87 -0.26 0.27
CA ALA A 191 44.16 -0.20 -0.41
C ALA A 191 45.23 0.49 0.45
N ASN A 192 44.90 1.65 1.04
CA ASN A 192 45.83 2.36 1.92
C ASN A 192 46.11 1.60 3.22
N ASN A 193 45.10 0.90 3.76
CA ASN A 193 45.24 0.09 4.97
C ASN A 193 46.22 -1.08 4.76
N ARG A 194 46.17 -1.74 3.60
CA ARG A 194 47.14 -2.79 3.22
C ARG A 194 48.57 -2.28 3.12
N LEU A 195 48.75 -1.00 2.80
CA LEU A 195 50.05 -0.32 2.76
C LEU A 195 50.47 0.27 4.11
N GLY A 196 49.62 0.18 5.15
CA GLY A 196 49.87 0.76 6.46
C GLY A 196 49.78 2.29 6.50
N TYR A 197 49.18 2.93 5.49
CA TYR A 197 49.08 4.39 5.43
C TYR A 197 47.93 4.91 6.31
N PRO A 198 48.17 5.93 7.16
CA PRO A 198 47.14 6.53 8.02
C PRO A 198 45.93 7.07 7.26
N LEU A 199 46.12 7.42 5.98
CA LEU A 199 45.05 7.90 5.10
C LEU A 199 43.91 6.88 4.91
N GLY A 200 44.19 5.58 5.10
CA GLY A 200 43.17 4.54 5.05
C GLY A 200 42.03 4.77 6.04
N GLY A 201 42.35 5.15 7.28
CA GLY A 201 41.35 5.41 8.32
C GLY A 201 40.51 6.66 8.02
N ALA A 202 41.11 7.67 7.39
CA ALA A 202 40.38 8.87 6.96
C ALA A 202 39.36 8.56 5.86
N TYR A 203 39.75 7.77 4.84
CA TYR A 203 38.81 7.34 3.79
C TYR A 203 37.68 6.47 4.35
N LEU A 204 37.96 5.56 5.29
CA LEU A 204 36.92 4.74 5.89
C LEU A 204 35.94 5.60 6.71
N ARG A 205 36.43 6.54 7.53
CA ARG A 205 35.55 7.45 8.27
C ARG A 205 34.67 8.27 7.33
N TYR A 206 35.21 8.76 6.22
CA TYR A 206 34.42 9.48 5.22
C TYR A 206 33.39 8.59 4.50
N ALA A 207 33.75 7.33 4.21
CA ALA A 207 32.80 6.33 3.69
C ALA A 207 31.67 6.06 4.67
N ASN A 208 32.00 5.90 5.95
CA ASN A 208 31.03 5.67 7.02
C ASN A 208 30.12 6.87 7.24
N GLU A 209 30.66 8.09 7.23
CA GLU A 209 29.86 9.32 7.33
C GLU A 209 28.85 9.41 6.19
N LYS A 210 29.25 9.06 4.96
CA LYS A 210 28.34 8.96 3.81
C LYS A 210 27.27 7.88 4.03
N MET A 211 27.66 6.71 4.54
CA MET A 211 26.71 5.64 4.82
C MET A 211 25.69 6.04 5.90
N GLN A 212 26.16 6.43 7.08
CA GLN A 212 25.31 6.74 8.23
C GLN A 212 24.58 8.08 8.11
N GLY A 213 25.20 9.09 7.51
CA GLY A 213 24.65 10.44 7.40
C GLY A 213 23.77 10.67 6.16
N GLU A 214 23.96 9.90 5.09
CA GLU A 214 23.21 10.09 3.84
C GLU A 214 22.45 8.84 3.40
N MET A 215 23.13 7.69 3.26
CA MET A 215 22.55 6.51 2.62
C MET A 215 21.53 5.78 3.50
N LEU A 216 21.87 5.48 4.75
CA LEU A 216 20.95 4.81 5.68
C LEU A 216 19.72 5.66 6.01
N PRO A 217 19.82 6.98 6.26
CA PRO A 217 18.65 7.84 6.40
C PRO A 217 17.76 7.86 5.16
N ALA A 218 18.34 7.92 3.96
CA ALA A 218 17.57 7.84 2.71
C ALA A 218 16.89 6.48 2.54
N ALA A 219 17.57 5.37 2.83
CA ALA A 219 16.96 4.04 2.78
C ALA A 219 15.86 3.87 3.83
N LYS A 220 15.99 4.48 5.01
CA LYS A 220 14.96 4.48 6.05
C LYS A 220 13.72 5.28 5.62
N ASP A 221 13.92 6.46 5.02
CA ASP A 221 12.83 7.26 4.45
C ASP A 221 12.08 6.51 3.36
N LEU A 222 12.79 5.75 2.50
CA LEU A 222 12.15 4.86 1.52
C LEU A 222 11.28 3.80 2.22
N TYR A 223 11.82 3.12 3.22
CA TYR A 223 11.08 2.10 3.98
C TYR A 223 9.83 2.67 4.68
N GLU A 224 9.93 3.81 5.35
CA GLU A 224 8.79 4.45 6.02
C GLU A 224 7.67 4.85 5.03
N ARG A 225 8.04 5.27 3.81
CA ARG A 225 7.08 5.61 2.75
C ARG A 225 6.38 4.38 2.20
N GLU A 226 7.11 3.31 1.91
CA GLU A 226 6.48 2.07 1.43
C GLU A 226 5.59 1.45 2.51
N ASN A 227 5.94 1.56 3.80
CA ASN A 227 5.08 1.13 4.90
C ASN A 227 3.81 2.00 5.05
N THR A 228 3.90 3.30 4.71
CA THR A 228 2.73 4.20 4.64
C THR A 228 1.81 3.80 3.51
N ARG A 229 2.35 3.47 2.33
CA ARG A 229 1.60 2.95 1.18
C ARG A 229 0.89 1.65 1.53
N LEU A 230 1.61 0.69 2.12
CA LEU A 230 1.05 -0.56 2.62
C LEU A 230 -0.13 -0.33 3.58
N SER A 231 0.02 0.61 4.50
CA SER A 231 -1.04 0.97 5.45
C SER A 231 -2.29 1.57 4.77
N ALA A 232 -2.10 2.32 3.68
CA ALA A 232 -3.19 2.87 2.88
C ALA A 232 -3.97 1.77 2.14
N ASP A 233 -3.29 0.81 1.52
CA ASP A 233 -3.95 -0.28 0.80
C ASP A 233 -4.77 -1.17 1.75
N TYR A 234 -4.27 -1.40 2.97
CA TYR A 234 -5.06 -2.03 4.03
C TYR A 234 -6.31 -1.22 4.41
N ALA A 235 -6.21 0.11 4.44
CA ALA A 235 -7.34 0.99 4.74
C ALA A 235 -8.42 0.96 3.65
N ASP A 236 -8.04 0.70 2.40
CA ASP A 236 -8.96 0.57 1.27
C ASP A 236 -9.56 -0.85 1.15
N ALA A 237 -8.79 -1.89 1.50
CA ALA A 237 -9.23 -3.29 1.41
C ALA A 237 -10.24 -3.71 2.51
N LYS A 238 -10.05 -3.23 3.75
CA LYS A 238 -10.80 -3.70 4.94
C LYS A 238 -12.26 -3.23 5.09
N PRO A 239 -12.66 -1.99 4.73
CA PRO A 239 -13.99 -1.47 5.03
C PRO A 239 -15.12 -2.28 4.40
N TYR A 240 -16.22 -2.53 5.15
CA TYR A 240 -17.39 -3.22 4.59
C TYR A 240 -18.00 -2.46 3.40
N PRO A 241 -18.48 -3.17 2.36
CA PRO A 241 -19.16 -2.58 1.21
C PRO A 241 -20.61 -2.20 1.58
N TRP A 242 -20.77 -1.19 2.45
CA TRP A 242 -22.06 -0.81 3.03
C TRP A 242 -23.12 -0.42 2.00
N ALA A 243 -22.71 0.19 0.88
CA ALA A 243 -23.65 0.56 -0.18
C ALA A 243 -24.23 -0.68 -0.86
N ALA A 244 -23.39 -1.67 -1.18
CA ALA A 244 -23.84 -2.95 -1.73
C ALA A 244 -24.73 -3.71 -0.74
N ILE A 245 -24.33 -3.80 0.54
CA ILE A 245 -25.12 -4.46 1.59
C ILE A 245 -26.50 -3.78 1.74
N GLY A 246 -26.52 -2.46 1.87
CA GLY A 246 -27.76 -1.69 1.99
C GLY A 246 -28.68 -1.86 0.78
N LEU A 247 -28.12 -1.83 -0.43
CA LEU A 247 -28.87 -2.01 -1.67
C LEU A 247 -29.38 -3.45 -1.81
N GLY A 248 -28.63 -4.45 -1.38
CA GLY A 248 -29.06 -5.85 -1.33
C GLY A 248 -30.23 -6.07 -0.37
N VAL A 249 -30.17 -5.47 0.82
CA VAL A 249 -31.30 -5.49 1.78
C VAL A 249 -32.53 -4.81 1.18
N LEU A 250 -32.37 -3.66 0.51
CA LEU A 250 -33.47 -2.98 -0.19
C LEU A 250 -34.07 -3.84 -1.31
N VAL A 251 -33.25 -4.53 -2.10
CA VAL A 251 -33.72 -5.48 -3.13
C VAL A 251 -34.54 -6.61 -2.52
N LEU A 252 -34.05 -7.25 -1.46
CA LEU A 252 -34.78 -8.33 -0.78
C LEU A 252 -36.11 -7.84 -0.18
N ALA A 253 -36.11 -6.65 0.45
CA ALA A 253 -37.32 -6.03 0.96
C ALA A 253 -38.33 -5.73 -0.16
N GLY A 254 -37.87 -5.20 -1.29
CA GLY A 254 -38.70 -4.93 -2.48
C GLY A 254 -39.29 -6.21 -3.08
N LEU A 255 -38.50 -7.27 -3.22
CA LEU A 255 -38.94 -8.57 -3.72
C LEU A 255 -39.98 -9.20 -2.77
N ALA A 256 -39.69 -9.23 -1.46
CA ALA A 256 -40.61 -9.74 -0.45
C ALA A 256 -41.93 -8.97 -0.40
N TRP A 257 -41.87 -7.63 -0.49
CA TRP A 257 -43.06 -6.78 -0.57
C TRP A 257 -43.91 -7.11 -1.81
N ALA A 258 -43.28 -7.24 -2.97
CA ALA A 258 -43.98 -7.57 -4.22
C ALA A 258 -44.61 -8.98 -4.16
N GLN A 259 -43.91 -9.96 -3.58
CA GLN A 259 -44.43 -11.32 -3.35
C GLN A 259 -45.63 -11.28 -2.39
N HIS A 260 -45.54 -10.54 -1.28
CA HIS A 260 -46.62 -10.41 -0.31
C HIS A 260 -47.86 -9.72 -0.89
N ARG A 261 -47.67 -8.65 -1.67
CA ARG A 261 -48.75 -7.95 -2.38
C ARG A 261 -49.47 -8.88 -3.35
N GLN A 262 -48.72 -9.65 -4.13
CA GLN A 262 -49.30 -10.60 -5.09
C GLN A 262 -50.10 -11.69 -4.37
N TYR A 263 -49.56 -12.23 -3.28
CA TYR A 263 -50.24 -13.22 -2.45
C TYR A 263 -51.58 -12.69 -1.91
N ARG A 264 -51.59 -11.48 -1.32
CA ARG A 264 -52.82 -10.89 -0.79
C ARG A 264 -53.87 -10.53 -1.85
N HIS A 265 -53.46 -10.07 -3.02
CA HIS A 265 -54.39 -9.64 -4.06
C HIS A 265 -54.90 -10.77 -4.96
N THR A 266 -54.14 -11.86 -5.14
CA THR A 266 -54.49 -12.91 -6.11
C THR A 266 -54.58 -14.33 -5.54
N ASN A 267 -54.30 -14.56 -4.24
CA ASN A 267 -54.30 -15.87 -3.58
C ASN A 267 -53.52 -16.99 -4.33
N ARG A 268 -52.66 -16.62 -5.29
CA ARG A 268 -51.90 -17.55 -6.12
C ARG A 268 -50.47 -17.70 -5.63
N VAL A 269 -50.00 -18.94 -5.67
CA VAL A 269 -48.68 -19.40 -5.21
C VAL A 269 -47.56 -18.74 -6.02
N LEU A 270 -46.41 -18.57 -5.35
CA LEU A 270 -45.21 -17.82 -5.75
C LEU A 270 -44.82 -17.89 -7.24
N ASN A 271 -44.51 -16.74 -7.85
CA ASN A 271 -43.92 -16.68 -9.20
C ASN A 271 -42.49 -17.26 -9.16
N GLN A 272 -42.22 -18.32 -9.94
CA GLN A 272 -40.91 -18.97 -10.00
C GLN A 272 -39.77 -17.98 -10.33
N GLY A 273 -40.02 -16.99 -11.20
CA GLY A 273 -39.00 -15.97 -11.52
C GLY A 273 -38.66 -15.06 -10.35
N MET A 274 -39.66 -14.71 -9.52
CA MET A 274 -39.42 -13.91 -8.32
C MET A 274 -38.72 -14.71 -7.22
N VAL A 275 -39.07 -15.99 -7.06
CA VAL A 275 -38.37 -16.87 -6.11
C VAL A 275 -36.92 -17.05 -6.52
N ALA A 276 -36.66 -17.27 -7.81
CA ALA A 276 -35.30 -17.36 -8.33
C ALA A 276 -34.51 -16.07 -8.11
N ALA A 277 -35.12 -14.90 -8.35
CA ALA A 277 -34.49 -13.60 -8.09
C ALA A 277 -34.19 -13.40 -6.59
N THR A 278 -35.14 -13.71 -5.70
CA THR A 278 -34.93 -13.62 -4.24
C THR A 278 -33.81 -14.56 -3.81
N ALA A 279 -33.84 -15.83 -4.24
CA ALA A 279 -32.80 -16.80 -3.90
C ALA A 279 -31.42 -16.36 -4.40
N ALA A 280 -31.31 -15.89 -5.65
CA ALA A 280 -30.07 -15.37 -6.21
C ALA A 280 -29.56 -14.15 -5.43
N SER A 281 -30.42 -13.15 -5.17
CA SER A 281 -30.05 -11.96 -4.39
C SER A 281 -29.64 -12.30 -2.95
N THR A 282 -30.31 -13.27 -2.31
CA THR A 282 -29.93 -13.76 -0.98
C THR A 282 -28.56 -14.44 -1.02
N VAL A 283 -28.29 -15.29 -2.01
CA VAL A 283 -26.98 -15.94 -2.15
C VAL A 283 -25.88 -14.91 -2.37
N VAL A 284 -26.06 -13.92 -3.25
CA VAL A 284 -25.08 -12.84 -3.47
C VAL A 284 -24.85 -12.04 -2.19
N LEU A 285 -25.93 -11.65 -1.48
CA LEU A 285 -25.81 -10.86 -0.26
C LEU A 285 -25.11 -11.66 0.85
N LEU A 286 -25.45 -12.94 1.03
CA LEU A 286 -24.78 -13.82 1.99
C LEU A 286 -23.32 -14.02 1.64
N TRP A 287 -23.00 -14.27 0.36
CA TRP A 287 -21.62 -14.39 -0.09
C TRP A 287 -20.86 -13.09 0.15
N LEU A 288 -21.43 -11.94 -0.19
CA LEU A 288 -20.82 -10.63 0.05
C LEU A 288 -20.51 -10.42 1.53
N VAL A 289 -21.47 -10.69 2.41
CA VAL A 289 -21.30 -10.47 3.85
C VAL A 289 -20.30 -11.46 4.45
N VAL A 290 -20.44 -12.76 4.16
CA VAL A 290 -19.56 -13.80 4.71
C VAL A 290 -18.15 -13.70 4.13
N GLY A 291 -18.03 -13.62 2.80
CA GLY A 291 -16.76 -13.48 2.11
C GLY A 291 -16.00 -12.23 2.54
N HIS A 292 -16.67 -11.07 2.65
CA HIS A 292 -16.01 -9.85 3.16
C HIS A 292 -15.64 -9.96 4.64
N THR A 293 -16.42 -10.68 5.45
CA THR A 293 -16.09 -10.89 6.87
C THR A 293 -14.85 -11.75 7.03
N VAL A 294 -14.74 -12.85 6.27
CA VAL A 294 -13.53 -13.68 6.23
C VAL A 294 -12.35 -12.87 5.72
N ALA A 295 -12.51 -12.19 4.57
CA ALA A 295 -11.44 -11.39 3.99
C ALA A 295 -10.93 -10.31 4.95
N ARG A 296 -11.83 -9.62 5.66
CA ARG A 296 -11.45 -8.64 6.68
C ARG A 296 -10.75 -9.27 7.88
N ALA A 297 -11.20 -10.44 8.35
CA ALA A 297 -10.58 -11.14 9.46
C ALA A 297 -9.14 -11.56 9.10
N GLU A 298 -8.96 -12.15 7.92
CA GLU A 298 -7.65 -12.59 7.43
C GLU A 298 -6.72 -11.41 7.11
N LEU A 299 -7.22 -10.30 6.55
CA LEU A 299 -6.44 -9.07 6.35
C LEU A 299 -6.07 -8.37 7.67
N ASN A 300 -6.91 -8.50 8.71
CA ASN A 300 -6.51 -8.04 10.05
C ASN A 300 -5.43 -8.95 10.63
N ALA A 301 -5.59 -10.27 10.50
CA ALA A 301 -4.59 -11.23 10.96
C ALA A 301 -3.25 -11.01 10.24
N SER A 302 -3.25 -10.81 8.92
CA SER A 302 -2.03 -10.53 8.15
C SER A 302 -1.35 -9.23 8.58
N TYR A 303 -2.10 -8.24 9.05
CA TYR A 303 -1.56 -7.01 9.58
C TYR A 303 -1.01 -7.18 11.01
N ASP A 304 -1.82 -7.73 11.91
CA ASP A 304 -1.53 -7.81 13.34
C ASP A 304 -0.43 -8.83 13.65
N HIS A 305 -0.46 -9.98 12.99
CA HIS A 305 0.50 -11.07 13.19
C HIS A 305 1.65 -11.00 12.18
N GLY A 306 1.40 -10.59 10.94
CA GLY A 306 2.47 -10.46 9.92
C GLY A 306 3.16 -9.09 9.92
N VAL A 307 2.50 -8.08 9.34
CA VAL A 307 3.13 -6.77 9.04
C VAL A 307 3.67 -6.06 10.28
N ARG A 308 2.93 -6.07 11.38
CA ARG A 308 3.36 -5.43 12.62
C ARG A 308 4.60 -6.13 13.20
N SER A 309 4.64 -7.46 13.20
CA SER A 309 5.81 -8.23 13.65
C SER A 309 7.01 -7.96 12.74
N LEU A 310 6.82 -8.00 11.42
CA LEU A 310 7.83 -7.67 10.42
C LEU A 310 8.44 -6.28 10.65
N ASN A 311 7.61 -5.26 10.86
CA ASN A 311 8.10 -3.89 11.08
C ASN A 311 9.00 -3.79 12.32
N VAL A 312 8.58 -4.42 13.42
CA VAL A 312 9.35 -4.44 14.68
C VAL A 312 10.66 -5.23 14.53
N LEU A 313 10.63 -6.36 13.83
CA LEU A 313 11.82 -7.17 13.56
C LEU A 313 12.79 -6.44 12.63
N HIS A 314 12.30 -5.72 11.61
CA HIS A 314 13.13 -4.88 10.75
C HIS A 314 13.78 -3.75 11.56
N ASP A 315 13.02 -3.03 12.40
CA ASP A 315 13.57 -1.98 13.26
C ASP A 315 14.62 -2.51 14.25
N ALA A 316 14.37 -3.70 14.83
CA ALA A 316 15.34 -4.38 15.68
C ALA A 316 16.62 -4.72 14.91
N ARG A 317 16.50 -5.26 13.68
CA ARG A 317 17.64 -5.59 12.84
C ARG A 317 18.45 -4.36 12.43
N ILE A 318 17.76 -3.27 12.09
CA ILE A 318 18.36 -1.96 11.84
C ILE A 318 19.18 -1.49 13.04
N ALA A 319 18.61 -1.54 14.24
CA ALA A 319 19.31 -1.17 15.47
C ALA A 319 20.54 -2.06 15.74
N SER A 320 20.44 -3.37 15.49
CA SER A 320 21.58 -4.30 15.58
C SER A 320 22.72 -3.91 14.63
N LEU A 321 22.39 -3.59 13.38
CA LEU A 321 23.39 -3.20 12.38
C LEU A 321 24.05 -1.85 12.72
N ASN A 322 23.28 -0.88 13.19
CA ASN A 322 23.83 0.41 13.65
C ASN A 322 24.75 0.23 14.86
N ALA A 323 24.34 -0.58 15.84
CA ALA A 323 25.19 -0.93 16.97
C ALA A 323 26.51 -1.56 16.48
N ARG A 324 26.45 -2.55 15.58
CA ARG A 324 27.68 -3.19 15.08
C ARG A 324 28.59 -2.23 14.31
N GLY A 325 28.01 -1.34 13.50
CA GLY A 325 28.75 -0.27 12.85
C GLY A 325 29.47 0.62 13.85
N ASN A 326 28.74 1.10 14.87
CA ASN A 326 29.26 1.97 15.92
C ASN A 326 30.34 1.28 16.78
N GLU A 327 30.15 0.02 17.17
CA GLU A 327 31.18 -0.76 17.88
C GLU A 327 32.50 -0.81 17.11
N ASN A 328 32.45 -1.11 15.81
CA ASN A 328 33.65 -1.13 14.98
C ASN A 328 34.30 0.26 14.90
N LEU A 329 33.49 1.32 14.82
CA LEU A 329 34.01 2.68 14.70
C LEU A 329 34.71 3.17 15.96
N THR A 330 34.38 2.65 17.15
CA THR A 330 35.17 2.94 18.38
C THR A 330 36.65 2.60 18.18
N LEU A 331 36.95 1.46 17.53
CA LEU A 331 38.31 0.99 17.28
C LEU A 331 38.97 1.61 16.03
N VAL A 332 38.16 2.09 15.07
CA VAL A 332 38.65 2.80 13.89
C VAL A 332 39.00 4.25 14.23
N SER A 333 38.15 4.94 14.99
CA SER A 333 38.34 6.33 15.39
C SER A 333 39.33 6.47 16.54
N ARG A 334 39.46 5.44 17.40
CA ARG A 334 40.34 5.41 18.57
C ARG A 334 40.14 6.63 19.48
N GLY A 335 38.88 6.98 19.75
CA GLY A 335 38.53 8.12 20.61
C GLY A 335 38.65 9.50 19.95
N ALA A 336 38.94 9.58 18.64
CA ALA A 336 39.07 10.86 17.94
C ALA A 336 37.75 11.63 17.78
N GLU A 337 36.61 10.93 17.85
CA GLU A 337 35.27 11.52 17.70
C GLU A 337 34.56 11.47 19.06
N THR A 338 34.34 12.63 19.67
CA THR A 338 33.77 12.73 21.01
C THR A 338 32.38 13.38 20.99
N LYS A 339 31.58 13.09 22.01
CA LYS A 339 30.26 13.67 22.24
C LYS A 339 30.19 14.26 23.64
N GLU A 340 29.83 15.52 23.73
CA GLU A 340 29.51 16.17 25.00
C GLU A 340 28.11 15.72 25.44
N VAL A 341 28.02 14.98 26.54
CA VAL A 341 26.76 14.48 27.11
C VAL A 341 26.29 15.40 28.24
N SER A 342 27.22 16.05 28.92
CA SER A 342 26.97 17.13 29.87
C SER A 342 28.17 18.10 29.88
N PRO A 343 28.05 19.29 30.50
CA PRO A 343 29.15 20.26 30.57
C PRO A 343 30.44 19.72 31.23
N THR A 344 30.36 18.59 31.94
CA THR A 344 31.47 17.94 32.63
C THR A 344 31.78 16.54 32.11
N GLU A 345 31.07 16.06 31.09
CA GLU A 345 31.16 14.68 30.61
C GLU A 345 31.24 14.64 29.09
N VAL A 346 32.40 14.22 28.60
CA VAL A 346 32.69 13.97 27.19
C VAL A 346 33.02 12.50 27.04
N VAL A 347 32.31 11.83 26.14
CA VAL A 347 32.44 10.38 25.89
C VAL A 347 32.82 10.14 24.42
N ASP A 348 33.29 8.94 24.11
CA ASP A 348 33.42 8.51 22.72
C ASP A 348 32.04 8.51 22.04
N ARG A 349 31.94 9.18 20.89
CA ARG A 349 30.67 9.35 20.17
C ARG A 349 30.08 7.99 19.76
N TYR A 350 30.91 7.09 19.25
CA TYR A 350 30.47 5.82 18.71
C TYR A 350 30.10 4.83 19.81
N ASP A 351 30.80 4.84 20.94
CA ASP A 351 30.39 4.08 22.12
C ASP A 351 29.02 4.57 22.63
N TYR A 352 28.83 5.89 22.72
CA TYR A 352 27.52 6.44 23.10
C TYR A 352 26.41 5.98 22.14
N ASP A 353 26.63 6.10 20.83
CA ASP A 353 25.63 5.73 19.82
C ASP A 353 25.37 4.21 19.82
N PHE A 354 26.41 3.36 20.01
CA PHE A 354 26.26 1.92 20.26
C PHE A 354 25.32 1.63 21.43
N GLN A 355 25.49 2.33 22.56
CA GLN A 355 24.63 2.13 23.73
C GLN A 355 23.18 2.53 23.45
N GLN A 356 22.93 3.56 22.62
CA GLN A 356 21.57 3.94 22.20
C GLN A 356 20.95 2.89 21.28
N ASP A 357 21.69 2.43 20.29
CA ASP A 357 21.24 1.39 19.38
C ASP A 357 20.96 0.07 20.11
N MET A 358 21.78 -0.29 21.10
CA MET A 358 21.54 -1.44 21.98
C MET A 358 20.27 -1.30 22.81
N LYS A 359 19.91 -0.09 23.26
CA LYS A 359 18.62 0.16 23.94
C LYS A 359 17.46 -0.01 22.97
N THR A 360 17.59 0.51 21.74
CA THR A 360 16.58 0.37 20.69
C THR A 360 16.38 -1.11 20.33
N LEU A 361 17.47 -1.85 20.11
CA LEU A 361 17.45 -3.29 19.86
C LEU A 361 16.80 -4.06 21.02
N THR A 362 17.14 -3.73 22.27
CA THR A 362 16.53 -4.37 23.45
C THR A 362 15.02 -4.18 23.48
N LYS A 363 14.54 -2.96 23.21
CA LYS A 363 13.10 -2.65 23.15
C LYS A 363 12.42 -3.35 21.97
N GLY A 364 13.05 -3.33 20.79
CA GLY A 364 12.53 -3.97 19.59
C GLY A 364 12.38 -5.48 19.76
N LEU A 365 13.40 -6.16 20.32
CA LEU A 365 13.34 -7.59 20.60
C LEU A 365 12.27 -7.95 21.65
N ALA A 366 12.08 -7.12 22.67
CA ALA A 366 11.01 -7.32 23.64
C ALA A 366 9.62 -7.20 22.98
N LEU A 367 9.42 -6.17 22.15
CA LEU A 367 8.18 -6.00 21.41
C LEU A 367 7.94 -7.12 20.39
N ALA A 368 8.99 -7.60 19.71
CA ALA A 368 8.90 -8.74 18.82
C ALA A 368 8.51 -10.02 19.57
N ALA A 369 9.03 -10.22 20.78
CA ALA A 369 8.66 -11.36 21.62
C ALA A 369 7.20 -11.30 22.08
N ASP A 370 6.68 -10.10 22.36
CA ASP A 370 5.27 -9.89 22.70
C ASP A 370 4.33 -10.08 21.50
N LEU A 371 4.84 -9.94 20.27
CA LEU A 371 4.07 -10.10 19.03
C LEU A 371 4.11 -11.52 18.47
N ALA A 372 5.15 -12.28 18.78
CA ALA A 372 5.27 -13.67 18.36
C ALA A 372 4.11 -14.50 18.94
N ASP A 373 3.34 -15.13 18.07
CA ASP A 373 2.12 -15.88 18.42
C ASP A 373 2.36 -17.40 18.50
N ASP A 374 3.47 -17.89 17.95
CA ASP A 374 3.87 -19.29 18.00
C ASP A 374 5.35 -19.51 18.37
N LYS A 375 5.71 -20.78 18.53
CA LYS A 375 7.09 -21.15 18.87
C LYS A 375 8.09 -20.93 17.73
N ALA A 376 7.65 -20.92 16.48
CA ALA A 376 8.53 -20.71 15.34
C ALA A 376 8.98 -19.25 15.22
N GLY A 377 8.14 -18.29 15.61
CA GLY A 377 8.49 -16.88 15.78
C GLY A 377 9.20 -16.57 17.11
N GLU A 378 8.73 -17.11 18.23
CA GLU A 378 9.26 -16.80 19.57
C GLU A 378 10.69 -17.30 19.79
N THR A 379 11.01 -18.50 19.29
CA THR A 379 12.32 -19.14 19.48
C THR A 379 13.49 -18.31 18.93
N PRO A 380 13.47 -17.86 17.65
CA PRO A 380 14.54 -17.02 17.12
C PRO A 380 14.64 -15.67 17.85
N VAL A 381 13.53 -15.01 18.19
CA VAL A 381 13.58 -13.73 18.93
C VAL A 381 14.21 -13.90 20.31
N THR A 382 13.91 -15.00 21.00
CA THR A 382 14.52 -15.35 22.28
C THR A 382 16.03 -15.59 22.14
N ALA A 383 16.44 -16.33 21.11
CA ALA A 383 17.85 -16.58 20.82
C ALA A 383 18.60 -15.28 20.45
N ALA A 384 18.00 -14.40 19.65
CA ALA A 384 18.52 -13.07 19.35
C ALA A 384 18.69 -12.23 20.63
N THR A 385 17.72 -12.28 21.53
CA THR A 385 17.79 -11.60 22.85
C THR A 385 18.94 -12.13 23.71
N GLY A 386 19.16 -13.45 23.73
CA GLY A 386 20.29 -14.06 24.40
C GLY A 386 21.63 -13.57 23.83
N ASN A 387 21.79 -13.64 22.51
CA ASN A 387 23.00 -13.18 21.82
C ASN A 387 23.26 -11.68 22.04
N MET A 388 22.24 -10.83 21.99
CA MET A 388 22.35 -9.40 22.27
C MET A 388 22.84 -9.12 23.70
N LYS A 389 22.33 -9.84 24.70
CA LYS A 389 22.79 -9.68 26.09
C LYS A 389 24.27 -10.05 26.25
N VAL A 390 24.70 -11.15 25.63
CA VAL A 390 26.12 -11.57 25.64
C VAL A 390 26.97 -10.56 24.88
N TRP A 391 26.48 -10.04 23.76
CA TRP A 391 27.17 -8.99 23.00
C TRP A 391 27.43 -7.76 23.86
N LYS A 392 26.41 -7.24 24.56
CA LYS A 392 26.59 -6.09 25.47
C LYS A 392 27.66 -6.34 26.53
N ALA A 393 27.69 -7.53 27.12
CA ALA A 393 28.71 -7.89 28.11
C ALA A 393 30.12 -7.94 27.49
N ARG A 394 30.29 -8.62 26.36
CA ARG A 394 31.58 -8.72 25.64
C ARG A 394 32.05 -7.36 25.13
N HIS A 395 31.13 -6.48 24.74
CA HIS A 395 31.45 -5.12 24.34
C HIS A 395 32.05 -4.31 25.49
N LEU A 396 31.48 -4.40 26.69
CA LEU A 396 32.04 -3.73 27.88
C LEU A 396 33.46 -4.23 28.19
N ASP A 397 33.72 -5.53 28.05
CA ASP A 397 35.07 -6.08 28.21
C ASP A 397 36.04 -5.59 27.12
N ALA A 398 35.56 -5.40 25.89
CA ALA A 398 36.34 -4.82 24.80
C ALA A 398 36.65 -3.34 25.05
N ARG A 399 35.67 -2.54 25.49
CA ARG A 399 35.85 -1.13 25.86
C ARG A 399 36.84 -0.99 26.99
N LYS A 400 36.72 -1.79 28.04
CA LYS A 400 37.69 -1.78 29.15
C LYS A 400 39.11 -2.03 28.67
N ALA A 401 39.32 -3.01 27.78
CA ALA A 401 40.63 -3.27 27.21
C ALA A 401 41.16 -2.07 26.39
N ASP A 402 40.30 -1.40 25.63
CA ASP A 402 40.67 -0.22 24.85
C ASP A 402 41.01 0.98 25.76
N ASP A 403 40.19 1.24 26.78
CA ASP A 403 40.38 2.31 27.76
C ASP A 403 41.64 2.12 28.62
N ASP A 404 42.02 0.86 28.89
CA ASP A 404 43.28 0.47 29.56
C ASP A 404 44.51 0.59 28.62
N GLY A 405 44.32 1.01 27.36
CA GLY A 405 45.37 1.15 26.35
C GLY A 405 45.76 -0.16 25.64
N ASN A 406 45.07 -1.27 25.92
CA ASN A 406 45.29 -2.57 25.28
C ASN A 406 44.48 -2.70 23.97
N TYR A 407 44.89 -1.94 22.96
CA TYR A 407 44.22 -1.91 21.65
C TYR A 407 44.11 -3.30 21.00
N GLN A 408 45.18 -4.10 21.03
CA GLN A 408 45.15 -5.46 20.45
C GLN A 408 44.16 -6.36 21.19
N GLY A 409 44.12 -6.27 22.53
CA GLY A 409 43.16 -7.04 23.34
C GLY A 409 41.71 -6.63 23.15
N ALA A 410 41.45 -5.36 22.79
CA ALA A 410 40.14 -4.87 22.37
C ALA A 410 39.79 -5.36 20.96
N LEU A 411 40.73 -5.28 20.03
CA LEU A 411 40.59 -5.77 18.65
C LEU A 411 40.25 -7.27 18.62
N ASP A 412 40.98 -8.09 19.39
CA ASP A 412 40.72 -9.53 19.49
C ASP A 412 39.33 -9.84 20.06
N LYS A 413 38.78 -8.97 20.93
CA LYS A 413 37.43 -9.11 21.47
C LYS A 413 36.34 -8.65 20.51
N VAL A 414 36.63 -7.77 19.55
CA VAL A 414 35.62 -7.24 18.61
C VAL A 414 35.57 -8.01 17.30
N ILE A 415 36.74 -8.37 16.75
CA ILE A 415 36.88 -9.02 15.44
C ILE A 415 37.61 -10.38 15.49
N GLY A 416 37.97 -10.88 16.66
CA GLY A 416 38.65 -12.17 16.80
C GLY A 416 37.80 -13.36 16.37
N ALA A 417 38.48 -14.48 16.09
CA ALA A 417 37.84 -15.67 15.53
C ALA A 417 36.91 -16.43 16.49
N LYS A 418 37.07 -16.26 17.81
CA LYS A 418 36.27 -16.95 18.84
C LYS A 418 36.03 -16.03 20.03
N GLY A 419 34.82 -16.11 20.60
CA GLY A 419 34.51 -15.35 21.81
C GLY A 419 34.41 -13.84 21.58
N ALA A 420 34.44 -13.39 20.32
CA ALA A 420 34.36 -11.99 19.94
C ALA A 420 32.90 -11.50 19.92
N THR A 421 32.71 -10.19 19.92
CA THR A 421 31.39 -9.56 19.77
C THR A 421 30.76 -9.83 18.41
N GLY A 422 31.59 -10.01 17.36
CA GLY A 422 31.13 -10.36 16.01
C GLY A 422 30.32 -11.66 15.96
N GLU A 423 30.70 -12.68 16.73
CA GLU A 423 29.95 -13.94 16.86
C GLU A 423 28.55 -13.70 17.44
N CYS A 424 28.43 -12.82 18.43
CA CYS A 424 27.14 -12.48 19.03
C CYS A 424 26.27 -11.68 18.06
N PHE A 425 26.85 -10.73 17.32
CA PHE A 425 26.15 -9.98 16.28
C PHE A 425 25.62 -10.92 15.18
N ASP A 426 26.45 -11.82 14.66
CA ASP A 426 26.02 -12.80 13.65
C ASP A 426 24.89 -13.70 14.17
N GLY A 427 24.94 -14.04 15.46
CA GLY A 427 23.85 -14.74 16.15
C GLY A 427 22.56 -13.92 16.24
N VAL A 428 22.63 -12.62 16.53
CA VAL A 428 21.45 -11.73 16.50
C VAL A 428 20.88 -11.64 15.09
N ASP A 429 21.72 -11.35 14.09
CA ASP A 429 21.30 -11.15 12.71
C ASP A 429 20.66 -12.41 12.10
N SER A 430 21.27 -13.58 12.32
CA SER A 430 20.76 -14.86 11.80
C SER A 430 19.40 -15.22 12.41
N ASN A 431 19.23 -14.99 13.71
CA ASN A 431 17.95 -15.27 14.37
C ASN A 431 16.87 -14.27 13.97
N LEU A 432 17.19 -12.97 13.84
CA LEU A 432 16.24 -11.99 13.29
C LEU A 432 15.84 -12.35 11.85
N ALA A 433 16.76 -12.87 11.03
CA ALA A 433 16.44 -13.33 9.68
C ALA A 433 15.48 -14.54 9.68
N LEU A 434 15.66 -15.49 10.60
CA LEU A 434 14.73 -16.61 10.77
C LEU A 434 13.34 -16.14 11.19
N ALA A 435 13.25 -15.24 12.17
CA ALA A 435 11.98 -14.64 12.59
C ALA A 435 11.29 -13.91 11.43
N LEU A 436 12.02 -13.04 10.70
CA LEU A 436 11.49 -12.32 9.53
C LEU A 436 10.94 -13.28 8.46
N THR A 437 11.64 -14.38 8.19
CA THR A 437 11.19 -15.37 7.19
C THR A 437 9.90 -16.05 7.61
N HIS A 438 9.75 -16.37 8.90
CA HIS A 438 8.53 -16.95 9.45
C HIS A 438 7.35 -15.98 9.33
N GLU A 439 7.53 -14.74 9.79
CA GLU A 439 6.46 -13.72 9.77
C GLU A 439 6.06 -13.33 8.34
N GLU A 440 7.01 -13.35 7.39
CA GLU A 440 6.70 -13.13 5.97
C GLU A 440 5.84 -14.26 5.40
N SER A 441 6.06 -15.50 5.83
CA SER A 441 5.24 -16.65 5.43
C SER A 441 3.82 -16.55 6.01
N GLU A 442 3.69 -16.19 7.29
CA GLU A 442 2.40 -15.99 7.95
C GLU A 442 1.62 -14.85 7.31
N PHE A 443 2.29 -13.73 7.01
CA PHE A 443 1.71 -12.64 6.24
C PHE A 443 1.16 -13.13 4.88
N LYS A 444 1.98 -13.82 4.07
CA LYS A 444 1.57 -14.27 2.73
C LYS A 444 0.38 -15.23 2.78
N ARG A 445 0.35 -16.11 3.78
CA ARG A 445 -0.75 -17.05 4.00
C ARG A 445 -2.05 -16.31 4.34
N ALA A 446 -2.03 -15.47 5.38
CA ALA A 446 -3.22 -14.73 5.82
C ALA A 446 -3.71 -13.72 4.77
N ALA A 447 -2.81 -12.95 4.14
CA ALA A 447 -3.20 -12.01 3.09
C ALA A 447 -3.74 -12.76 1.84
N GLY A 448 -3.13 -13.90 1.49
CA GLY A 448 -3.59 -14.78 0.41
C GLY A 448 -4.98 -15.37 0.69
N ASP A 449 -5.22 -15.87 1.90
CA ASP A 449 -6.53 -16.38 2.32
C ASP A 449 -7.60 -15.26 2.32
N GLY A 450 -7.23 -14.06 2.74
CA GLY A 450 -8.08 -12.88 2.70
C GLY A 450 -8.47 -12.47 1.28
N LEU A 451 -7.50 -12.42 0.36
CA LEU A 451 -7.75 -12.17 -1.06
C LEU A 451 -8.58 -13.31 -1.70
N GLY A 452 -8.26 -14.55 -1.34
CA GLY A 452 -8.97 -15.75 -1.77
C GLY A 452 -10.46 -15.72 -1.40
N ALA A 453 -10.79 -15.25 -0.21
CA ALA A 453 -12.17 -15.11 0.26
C ALA A 453 -13.00 -14.10 -0.56
N MET A 454 -12.34 -13.13 -1.21
CA MET A 454 -12.99 -12.19 -2.14
C MET A 454 -13.06 -12.71 -3.58
N THR A 455 -12.34 -13.79 -3.90
CA THR A 455 -12.22 -14.28 -5.28
C THR A 455 -13.56 -14.78 -5.81
N GLY A 456 -13.89 -14.40 -7.05
CA GLY A 456 -15.12 -14.81 -7.72
C GLY A 456 -16.38 -14.04 -7.31
N LEU A 457 -16.35 -13.21 -6.25
CA LEU A 457 -17.47 -12.35 -5.88
C LEU A 457 -17.87 -11.36 -7.00
N PRO A 458 -16.95 -10.63 -7.65
CA PRO A 458 -17.33 -9.68 -8.70
C PRO A 458 -17.99 -10.39 -9.89
N ALA A 459 -17.41 -11.50 -10.34
CA ALA A 459 -17.93 -12.29 -11.46
C ALA A 459 -19.26 -12.98 -11.11
N GLY A 460 -19.37 -13.54 -9.91
CA GLY A 460 -20.58 -14.18 -9.40
C GLY A 460 -21.72 -13.19 -9.22
N ALA A 461 -21.45 -12.01 -8.65
CA ALA A 461 -22.44 -10.94 -8.51
C ALA A 461 -22.92 -10.42 -9.88
N ALA A 462 -22.01 -10.22 -10.83
CA ALA A 462 -22.36 -9.79 -12.18
C ALA A 462 -23.21 -10.83 -12.92
N ALA A 463 -22.81 -12.12 -12.88
CA ALA A 463 -23.56 -13.20 -13.50
C ALA A 463 -24.95 -13.36 -12.89
N LEU A 464 -25.05 -13.31 -11.55
CA LEU A 464 -26.32 -13.44 -10.84
C LEU A 464 -27.24 -12.24 -11.08
N ALA A 465 -26.70 -11.03 -11.24
CA ALA A 465 -27.49 -9.84 -11.59
C ALA A 465 -28.11 -9.96 -12.98
N VAL A 466 -27.34 -10.46 -13.97
CA VAL A 466 -27.85 -10.69 -15.34
C VAL A 466 -28.92 -11.78 -15.34
N LEU A 467 -28.68 -12.91 -14.66
CA LEU A 467 -29.62 -14.01 -14.57
C LEU A 467 -30.91 -13.63 -13.82
N ALA A 468 -30.80 -12.87 -12.74
CA ALA A 468 -31.94 -12.39 -11.97
C ALA A 468 -32.76 -11.36 -12.76
N ALA A 469 -32.11 -10.46 -13.51
CA ALA A 469 -32.78 -9.52 -14.41
C ALA A 469 -33.54 -10.26 -15.53
N ALA A 470 -32.92 -11.25 -16.16
CA ALA A 470 -33.55 -12.09 -17.18
C ALA A 470 -34.74 -12.88 -16.61
N GLY A 471 -34.59 -13.48 -15.42
CA GLY A 471 -35.65 -14.21 -14.73
C GLY A 471 -36.84 -13.33 -14.34
N ALA A 472 -36.59 -12.09 -13.89
CA ALA A 472 -37.63 -11.12 -13.59
C ALA A 472 -38.41 -10.73 -14.86
N LEU A 473 -37.71 -10.39 -15.95
CA LEU A 473 -38.32 -10.01 -17.22
C LEU A 473 -39.15 -11.16 -17.83
N LEU A 474 -38.62 -12.39 -17.84
CA LEU A 474 -39.32 -13.58 -18.33
C LEU A 474 -40.53 -13.93 -17.45
N GLY A 475 -40.40 -13.82 -16.13
CA GLY A 475 -41.49 -14.08 -15.18
C GLY A 475 -42.65 -13.08 -15.27
N ILE A 476 -42.38 -11.83 -15.68
CA ILE A 476 -43.40 -10.81 -15.95
C ILE A 476 -43.99 -11.01 -17.36
N GLY A 477 -43.15 -11.29 -18.35
CA GLY A 477 -43.55 -11.50 -19.74
C GLY A 477 -44.50 -12.69 -19.93
N ARG A 478 -44.22 -13.81 -19.26
CA ARG A 478 -45.07 -15.01 -19.32
C ARG A 478 -46.44 -14.82 -18.68
N ARG A 479 -46.58 -13.88 -17.73
CA ARG A 479 -47.88 -13.48 -17.17
C ARG A 479 -48.65 -12.54 -18.09
N LEU A 480 -47.95 -11.68 -18.84
CA LEU A 480 -48.59 -10.80 -19.82
C LEU A 480 -49.22 -11.57 -21.00
N SER A 481 -48.72 -12.76 -21.32
CA SER A 481 -49.34 -13.64 -22.31
C SER A 481 -50.60 -14.35 -21.82
N GLU A 482 -50.86 -14.42 -20.51
CA GLU A 482 -52.08 -15.04 -19.97
C GLU A 482 -53.29 -14.07 -19.97
N TYR A 483 -53.08 -12.78 -20.21
CA TYR A 483 -54.12 -11.74 -20.27
C TYR A 483 -54.42 -11.26 -21.71
N ARG A 484 -53.87 -11.95 -22.72
CA ARG A 484 -54.28 -11.85 -24.12
C ARG A 484 -55.14 -13.04 -24.46
#